data_AF-A0A3P9Q2Q5-F1
#
_entry.id   AF-A0A3P9Q2Q5-F1
#
_cell.length_a   1.000
_cell.length_b   1.000
_cell.length_c   1.000
_cell.angle_alpha   90.00
_cell.angle_beta   90.00
_cell.angle_gamma   90.00
#
_symmetry.space_group_name_H-M   'P 1'
#
loop_
_entity.id
_entity.type
_entity.pdbx_description
1 polymer ?
#
loop_
_entity_poly.entity_id
_entity_poly.type
_entity_poly.pdbx_seq_one_letter_code
_entity_poly.pdbx_strand_id
1 'polypeptide(L)'
;MKRTSKDAQVWERPWSLEEIRQQSANWSLAADSGLFLFLQDFSQRMLSKTHEIEKQLDSLIRDTKATDSHLHSVFNDFLMLSNTQFIENVMHLITSLIAFAKLNLH
;
A
#
# COMPACT_ATOMS: atom_id res chain seq x y z
N MET A 1 -23.45 46.92 -31.29
CA MET A 1 -22.30 46.03 -31.07
C MET A 1 -22.80 44.71 -30.51
N LYS A 2 -22.70 43.63 -31.28
CA LYS A 2 -23.20 42.30 -30.88
C LYS A 2 -22.26 41.71 -29.83
N ARG A 3 -22.75 41.47 -28.61
CA ARG A 3 -22.07 40.60 -27.65
C ARG A 3 -22.02 39.20 -28.26
N THR A 4 -20.83 38.71 -28.54
CA THR A 4 -20.59 37.35 -29.03
C THR A 4 -21.01 36.38 -27.94
N SER A 5 -22.03 35.55 -28.22
CA SER A 5 -22.60 34.54 -27.33
C SER A 5 -21.61 33.47 -26.82
N LYS A 6 -20.34 33.57 -27.21
CA LYS A 6 -19.25 32.63 -26.91
C LYS A 6 -18.49 33.01 -25.63
N ASP A 7 -18.50 34.28 -25.24
CA ASP A 7 -17.82 34.74 -24.03
C ASP A 7 -18.65 34.44 -22.76
N ALA A 8 -19.95 34.21 -22.92
CA ALA A 8 -20.91 34.08 -21.83
C ALA A 8 -20.86 32.75 -21.04
N GLN A 9 -20.08 31.77 -21.48
CA GLN A 9 -20.01 30.44 -20.87
C GLN A 9 -18.59 30.05 -20.42
N VAL A 10 -17.59 30.91 -20.66
CA VAL A 10 -16.20 30.57 -20.37
C VAL A 10 -15.99 30.43 -18.85
N TRP A 11 -16.76 31.15 -18.03
CA TRP A 11 -16.68 31.13 -16.57
C TRP A 11 -17.44 29.98 -15.87
N GLU A 12 -18.20 29.16 -16.60
CA GLU A 12 -18.98 28.05 -16.01
C GLU A 12 -18.20 26.73 -15.92
N ARG A 13 -17.00 26.66 -16.53
CA ARG A 13 -16.16 25.46 -16.56
C ARG A 13 -14.81 25.70 -15.87
N PRO A 14 -14.22 24.67 -15.22
CA PRO A 14 -12.85 24.74 -14.72
C PRO A 14 -11.89 24.93 -15.90
N TRP A 15 -11.02 25.94 -15.80
CA TRP A 15 -10.03 26.22 -16.84
C TRP A 15 -8.85 25.27 -16.74
N SER A 16 -8.27 24.95 -17.89
CA SER A 16 -6.98 24.25 -17.92
C SER A 16 -5.84 25.19 -17.51
N LEU A 17 -4.75 24.61 -17.00
CA LEU A 17 -3.53 25.36 -16.65
C LEU A 17 -3.03 26.24 -17.80
N GLU A 18 -3.16 25.78 -19.05
CA GLU A 18 -2.71 26.52 -20.22
C GLU A 18 -3.63 27.72 -20.52
N GLU A 19 -4.94 27.59 -20.34
CA GLU A 19 -5.89 28.70 -20.49
C GLU A 19 -5.68 29.80 -19.43
N ILE A 20 -5.41 29.40 -18.18
CA ILE A 20 -5.04 30.33 -17.10
C ILE A 20 -3.73 31.07 -17.44
N ARG A 21 -2.75 30.34 -17.98
CA ARG A 21 -1.45 30.90 -18.36
C ARG A 21 -1.57 31.89 -19.52
N GLN A 22 -2.42 31.62 -20.50
CA GLN A 22 -2.66 32.51 -21.64
C GLN A 22 -3.41 33.80 -21.25
N GLN A 23 -4.36 33.74 -20.31
CA GLN A 23 -5.05 34.94 -19.82
C GLN A 23 -4.28 35.73 -18.76
N SER A 24 -3.14 35.24 -18.28
CA SER A 24 -2.32 35.92 -17.27
C SER A 24 -1.93 37.36 -17.62
N ALA A 25 -1.73 37.65 -18.92
CA ALA A 25 -1.36 38.97 -19.41
C ALA A 25 -2.55 39.95 -19.54
N ASN A 26 -3.79 39.45 -19.58
CA ASN A 26 -5.01 40.25 -19.67
C ASN A 26 -6.07 39.69 -18.73
N TRP A 27 -5.83 39.85 -17.43
CA TRP A 27 -6.62 39.26 -16.36
C TRP A 27 -8.04 39.86 -16.33
N SER A 28 -9.05 39.00 -16.38
CA SER A 28 -10.46 39.40 -16.38
C SER A 28 -11.21 38.71 -15.24
N LEU A 29 -12.39 39.22 -14.87
CA LEU A 29 -13.25 38.59 -13.85
C LEU A 29 -13.68 37.15 -14.23
N ALA A 30 -13.74 36.85 -15.53
CA ALA A 30 -13.95 35.49 -16.02
C ALA A 30 -12.75 34.57 -15.71
N ALA A 31 -11.53 35.12 -15.71
CA ALA A 31 -10.31 34.42 -15.32
C ALA A 31 -10.28 34.10 -13.83
N ASP A 32 -10.75 35.01 -12.97
CA ASP A 32 -10.90 34.74 -11.54
C ASP A 32 -11.87 33.56 -11.29
N SER A 33 -13.00 33.55 -12.00
CA SER A 33 -14.01 32.48 -11.88
C SER A 33 -13.47 31.13 -12.38
N GLY A 34 -12.76 31.12 -13.50
CA GLY A 34 -12.12 29.92 -14.05
C GLY A 34 -11.00 29.37 -13.16
N LEU A 35 -10.20 30.25 -12.54
CA LEU A 35 -9.18 29.88 -11.56
C LEU A 35 -9.80 29.29 -10.29
N PHE A 36 -10.90 29.88 -9.79
CA PHE A 36 -11.60 29.36 -8.62
C PHE A 36 -12.08 27.92 -8.85
N LEU A 37 -12.74 27.66 -9.99
CA LEU A 37 -13.20 26.32 -10.36
C LEU A 37 -12.04 25.33 -10.54
N PHE A 38 -10.93 25.78 -11.12
CA PHE A 38 -9.72 24.96 -11.22
C PHE A 38 -9.15 24.61 -9.84
N LEU A 39 -9.05 25.58 -8.93
CA LEU A 39 -8.55 25.34 -7.56
C LEU A 39 -9.47 24.42 -6.76
N GLN A 40 -10.78 24.51 -6.97
CA GLN A 40 -11.75 23.63 -6.35
C GLN A 40 -11.58 22.18 -6.82
N ASP A 41 -11.51 21.94 -8.13
CA ASP A 41 -11.27 20.62 -8.71
C ASP A 41 -9.88 20.09 -8.33
N PHE A 42 -8.85 20.94 -8.35
CA PHE A 42 -7.51 20.58 -7.90
C PHE A 42 -7.49 20.14 -6.43
N SER A 43 -8.15 20.88 -5.55
CA SER A 43 -8.28 20.54 -4.14
C SER A 43 -8.97 19.18 -3.97
N GLN A 44 -10.11 18.98 -4.64
CA GLN A 44 -10.83 17.70 -4.60
C GLN A 44 -9.99 16.54 -5.12
N ARG A 45 -9.24 16.73 -6.20
CA ARG A 45 -8.31 15.72 -6.74
C ARG A 45 -7.17 15.42 -5.78
N MET A 46 -6.59 16.44 -5.16
CA MET A 46 -5.54 16.28 -4.15
C MET A 46 -6.07 15.50 -2.95
N LEU A 47 -7.22 15.88 -2.39
CA LEU A 47 -7.89 15.16 -1.30
C LEU A 47 -8.17 13.69 -1.67
N SER A 48 -8.72 13.46 -2.87
CA SER A 48 -9.02 12.10 -3.34
C SER A 48 -7.75 11.26 -3.48
N LYS A 49 -6.68 11.82 -4.03
CA LYS A 49 -5.38 11.15 -4.13
C LYS A 49 -4.78 10.85 -2.76
N THR A 50 -4.86 11.78 -1.81
CA THR A 50 -4.39 11.56 -0.44
C THR A 50 -5.12 10.40 0.22
N HIS A 51 -6.44 10.33 0.07
CA HIS A 51 -7.23 9.25 0.65
C HIS A 51 -6.95 7.88 0.00
N GLU A 52 -6.72 7.85 -1.31
CA GLU A 52 -6.30 6.62 -2.00
C GLU A 52 -4.94 6.13 -1.51
N ILE A 53 -3.97 7.03 -1.33
CA ILE A 53 -2.65 6.69 -0.78
C ILE A 53 -2.77 6.18 0.66
N GLU A 54 -3.59 6.83 1.48
CA GLU A 54 -3.88 6.40 2.85
C GLU A 54 -4.41 4.96 2.87
N LYS A 55 -5.39 4.65 2.01
CA LYS A 55 -5.97 3.30 1.89
C LYS A 55 -4.94 2.26 1.45
N GLN A 56 -4.08 2.60 0.49
CA GLN A 56 -3.02 1.71 0.03
C GLN A 56 -1.99 1.44 1.12
N LEU A 57 -1.60 2.48 1.87
CA LEU A 57 -0.71 2.34 3.03
C LEU A 57 -1.34 1.45 4.10
N ASP A 58 -2.62 1.65 4.39
CA ASP A 58 -3.39 0.84 5.32
C ASP A 58 -3.45 -0.64 4.91
N SER A 59 -3.63 -0.93 3.63
CA SER A 59 -3.57 -2.30 3.09
C SER A 59 -2.18 -2.89 3.27
N LEU A 60 -1.14 -2.14 2.92
CA LEU A 60 0.24 -2.59 3.04
C LEU A 60 0.62 -2.91 4.49
N ILE A 61 0.17 -2.11 5.45
CA ILE A 61 0.37 -2.37 6.88
C ILE A 61 -0.32 -3.68 7.30
N ARG A 62 -1.54 -3.91 6.82
CA ARG A 62 -2.27 -5.17 7.09
C ARG A 62 -1.53 -6.38 6.51
N ASP A 63 -1.09 -6.30 5.26
CA ASP A 63 -0.35 -7.37 4.58
C ASP A 63 0.99 -7.65 5.26
N THR A 64 1.68 -6.60 5.71
CA THR A 64 2.93 -6.71 6.47
C THR A 64 2.69 -7.45 7.79
N LYS A 65 1.63 -7.12 8.53
CA LYS A 65 1.27 -7.82 9.79
C LYS A 65 0.87 -9.28 9.54
N ALA A 66 0.15 -9.55 8.45
CA ALA A 66 -0.22 -10.91 8.08
C ALA A 66 1.02 -11.74 7.74
N THR A 67 1.97 -11.16 6.99
CA THR A 67 3.25 -11.79 6.66
C THR A 67 4.07 -12.07 7.91
N ASP A 68 4.16 -11.12 8.84
CA ASP A 68 4.84 -11.29 10.14
C ASP A 68 4.23 -12.44 10.96
N SER A 69 2.89 -12.50 11.04
CA SER A 69 2.19 -13.60 11.70
C SER A 69 2.46 -14.96 11.03
N HIS A 70 2.52 -14.98 9.70
CA HIS A 70 2.84 -16.18 8.95
C HIS A 70 4.30 -16.62 9.18
N LEU A 71 5.24 -15.69 9.20
CA LEU A 71 6.64 -15.97 9.54
C LEU A 71 6.76 -16.54 10.95
N HIS A 72 6.05 -15.97 11.94
CA HIS A 72 6.01 -16.52 13.29
C HIS A 72 5.48 -17.96 13.32
N SER A 73 4.45 -18.28 12.53
CA SER A 73 3.95 -19.66 12.40
C SER A 73 5.01 -20.59 11.82
N VAL A 74 5.65 -20.18 10.71
CA VAL A 74 6.69 -21.00 10.05
C VAL A 74 7.89 -21.23 10.96
N PHE A 75 8.31 -20.22 11.74
CA PHE A 75 9.36 -20.40 12.74
C PHE A 75 8.97 -21.40 13.83
N ASN A 76 7.74 -21.32 14.32
CA ASN A 76 7.23 -22.28 15.30
C ASN A 76 7.21 -23.70 14.74
N ASP A 77 6.80 -23.88 13.48
CA ASP A 77 6.81 -25.18 12.80
C ASP A 77 8.23 -25.73 12.66
N PHE A 78 9.19 -24.86 12.30
CA PHE A 78 10.60 -25.25 12.22
C PHE A 78 11.18 -25.65 13.57
N LEU A 79 10.85 -24.91 14.63
CA LEU A 79 11.24 -25.24 16.01
C LEU A 79 10.65 -26.58 16.45
N MET A 80 9.37 -26.80 16.16
CA MET A 80 8.69 -28.07 16.44
C MET A 80 9.39 -29.22 15.71
N LEU A 81 9.63 -29.08 14.41
CA LEU A 81 10.30 -30.09 13.60
C LEU A 81 11.71 -30.41 14.13
N SER A 82 12.47 -29.37 14.48
CA SER A 82 13.81 -29.51 15.05
C SER A 82 13.77 -30.24 16.40
N ASN A 83 12.80 -29.90 17.26
CA ASN A 83 12.60 -30.56 18.55
C ASN A 83 12.23 -32.03 18.37
N THR A 84 11.33 -32.35 17.42
CA THR A 84 10.96 -33.72 17.10
C THR A 84 12.16 -34.52 16.59
N GLN A 85 12.93 -33.99 15.64
CA GLN A 85 14.14 -34.64 15.12
C GLN A 85 15.19 -34.86 16.22
N PHE A 86 15.35 -33.90 17.12
CA PHE A 86 16.26 -34.06 18.26
C PHE A 86 15.85 -35.25 19.14
N ILE A 87 14.57 -35.33 19.50
CA ILE A 87 14.04 -36.43 20.32
C ILE A 87 14.22 -37.77 19.60
N GLU A 88 13.92 -37.84 18.30
CA GLU A 88 14.10 -39.04 17.49
C GLU A 88 15.56 -39.49 17.44
N ASN A 89 16.49 -38.56 17.23
CA ASN A 89 17.92 -38.86 17.19
C ASN A 89 18.42 -39.39 18.55
N VAL A 90 17.98 -38.80 19.66
CA VAL A 90 18.32 -39.26 21.01
C VAL A 90 17.74 -40.64 21.26
N MET A 91 16.47 -40.89 20.89
CA MET A 91 15.84 -42.19 21.03
C MET A 91 16.62 -43.25 20.24
N HIS A 92 16.94 -42.96 18.98
CA HIS A 92 17.68 -43.87 18.11
C HIS A 92 19.07 -44.22 18.67
N LEU A 93 19.77 -43.23 19.24
CA LEU A 93 21.04 -43.46 19.92
C LEU A 93 20.89 -44.39 21.14
N ILE A 94 19.91 -44.14 22.00
CA ILE A 94 19.65 -44.97 23.20
C ILE A 94 19.31 -46.41 22.79
N THR A 95 18.42 -46.61 21.81
CA THR A 95 18.05 -47.95 21.33
C THR A 95 19.25 -48.70 20.78
N SER A 96 20.12 -48.02 20.02
CA SER A 96 21.35 -48.59 19.48
C SER A 96 22.33 -49.01 20.59
N LEU A 97 22.49 -48.18 21.64
CA LEU A 97 23.35 -48.48 22.79
C LEU A 97 22.84 -49.69 23.59
N ILE A 98 21.54 -49.79 23.82
CA ILE A 98 20.93 -50.93 24.53
C ILE A 98 21.13 -52.23 23.72
N ALA A 99 20.95 -52.17 22.40
CA ALA A 99 21.17 -53.32 21.53
C ALA A 99 22.65 -53.78 21.57
N PHE A 100 23.59 -52.84 21.51
CA PHE A 100 25.02 -53.12 21.64
C PHE A 100 25.37 -53.75 23.00
N ALA A 101 24.83 -53.22 24.11
CA ALA A 101 25.06 -53.77 25.43
C ALA A 101 24.53 -55.20 25.55
N LYS A 102 23.32 -55.48 25.02
CA LYS A 102 22.75 -56.84 24.99
C LYS A 102 23.60 -57.84 24.21
N LEU A 103 24.20 -57.41 23.08
CA LEU A 103 25.06 -58.27 22.26
C LEU A 103 26.42 -58.57 22.90
N ASN A 104 26.96 -57.66 23.73
CA ASN A 104 28.24 -57.89 24.43
C ASN A 104 28.09 -58.67 25.76
N LEU A 105 26.86 -58.81 26.26
CA LEU A 105 26.54 -59.53 27.50
C LEU A 105 26.20 -61.02 27.26
N HIS A 106 26.28 -61.50 26.02
CA HIS A 106 25.97 -62.88 25.63
C HIS A 106 27.12 -63.52 24.84
#